data_AF-A0A822FHB0-F1
#
_entry.id   AF-A0A822FHB0-F1
#
_cell.length_a   1.000
_cell.length_b   1.000
_cell.length_c   1.000
_cell.angle_alpha   90.00
_cell.angle_beta   90.00
_cell.angle_gamma   90.00
#
_symmetry.space_group_name_H-M   'P 1'
#
loop_
_entity.id
_entity.type
_entity.pdbx_description
1 polymer ?
#
loop_
_entity_poly.entity_id
_entity_poly.type
_entity_poly.pdbx_seq_one_letter_code
_entity_poly.pdbx_strand_id
1 'polypeptide(L)'
;MKFSKYFNHSQSIDEISSIGRTMSNSLSADELSADNHFKNAYYVFRALCKLSDRDIKDKGNTDPKTNLDLKSRIFSLRLIMQILQTSGPIFRSSEDFLQIIKTNLCVSLSRNGVSSIPELFEMALFNFVELLDKFKAHLKIQIEVLFREIFLTILETSTSSFRHKWLVIQTLTKICADAQIIVDLFINYDCSMRSGNVFERLVIVLSRAAQGRQAEELGCSQLEEHNLRMKGLECLVSILKCMVEWSKDLYVNPHLQSNLGPDSKPLNENGYDHDSNRSSSGYVGSGMRRTDSSTSINSSQSSENINDFELIRQRKELFEKGIELFNQNIKKGLDYLIDKNLLNNEPEDIAQFFHSYQDLLDKTIIGDCLGEDDKRHKQIMYAYIDQLDFTQMEFLAALRKFLAGFRLPGEAQKIDRLMEKFAGRFCECNP
;
A
#
# COMPACT_ATOMS: atom_id res chain seq x y z
N MET A 1 4.42 17.12 5.14
CA MET A 1 5.59 17.25 4.23
C MET A 1 6.18 15.92 3.74
N LYS A 2 5.78 14.73 4.25
CA LYS A 2 6.31 13.43 3.78
C LYS A 2 5.69 12.88 2.48
N PHE A 3 4.52 13.37 2.06
CA PHE A 3 3.75 12.81 0.94
C PHE A 3 4.34 13.06 -0.47
N SER A 4 5.08 14.15 -0.67
CA SER A 4 5.56 14.55 -2.02
C SER A 4 6.58 13.57 -2.62
N LYS A 5 7.31 12.83 -1.79
CA LYS A 5 8.39 11.94 -2.26
C LYS A 5 7.91 10.66 -2.94
N TYR A 6 6.73 10.14 -2.57
CA TYR A 6 6.23 8.87 -3.10
C TYR A 6 5.44 8.99 -4.41
N PHE A 7 5.12 10.23 -4.82
CA PHE A 7 4.22 10.48 -5.96
C PHE A 7 4.82 11.39 -7.04
N ASN A 8 6.07 11.86 -6.86
CA ASN A 8 6.77 12.67 -7.85
C ASN A 8 7.51 11.78 -8.85
N HIS A 9 6.83 11.41 -9.93
CA HIS A 9 7.44 11.26 -11.25
C HIS A 9 6.64 12.13 -12.22
N SER A 10 7.02 13.41 -12.26
CA SER A 10 6.55 14.36 -13.25
C SER A 10 7.22 14.04 -14.58
N GLN A 11 6.62 13.18 -15.41
CA GLN A 11 6.96 13.17 -16.83
C GLN A 11 6.43 14.46 -17.47
N SER A 12 7.32 15.16 -18.17
CA SER A 12 7.10 16.43 -18.85
C SER A 12 5.98 16.34 -19.88
N ILE A 13 5.16 17.40 -19.92
CA ILE A 13 3.97 17.58 -20.76
C ILE A 13 4.28 17.46 -22.28
N ASP A 14 5.54 17.58 -22.67
CA ASP A 14 5.94 17.67 -24.08
C ASP A 14 6.12 16.31 -24.78
N GLU A 15 6.39 15.23 -24.05
CA GLU A 15 6.63 13.89 -24.64
C GLU A 15 5.34 13.19 -25.11
N ILE A 16 4.18 13.51 -24.55
CA ILE A 16 2.89 12.93 -24.99
C ILE A 16 2.40 13.61 -26.28
N SER A 17 2.77 14.88 -26.49
CA SER A 17 2.40 15.63 -27.69
C SER A 17 3.16 15.18 -28.95
N SER A 18 4.30 14.49 -28.78
CA SER A 18 5.12 13.96 -29.88
C SER A 18 4.68 12.56 -30.28
N ILE A 19 4.31 11.69 -29.32
CA ILE A 19 3.79 10.34 -29.60
C ILE A 19 2.48 10.38 -30.42
N GLY A 20 1.59 11.35 -30.13
CA GLY A 20 0.35 11.53 -30.87
C GLY A 20 0.50 12.06 -32.30
N ARG A 21 1.67 12.62 -32.67
CA ARG A 21 1.93 13.11 -34.04
C ARG A 21 2.54 12.06 -34.97
N THR A 22 3.12 11.00 -34.41
CA THR A 22 3.77 9.96 -35.23
C THR A 22 2.79 8.85 -35.65
N MET A 23 1.65 8.71 -34.98
CA MET A 23 0.63 7.68 -35.29
C MET A 23 -0.58 8.18 -36.10
N SER A 24 -0.65 9.47 -36.45
CA SER A 24 -1.82 10.05 -37.12
C SER A 24 -1.92 9.76 -38.63
N ASN A 25 -0.94 9.06 -39.23
CA ASN A 25 -0.87 8.85 -40.67
C ASN A 25 -1.23 7.41 -41.10
N SER A 26 -2.26 6.79 -40.51
CA SER A 26 -2.98 5.64 -41.11
C SER A 26 -4.14 5.11 -40.25
N LEU A 27 -4.93 5.95 -39.57
CA LEU A 27 -6.05 5.49 -38.74
C LEU A 27 -7.40 5.82 -39.39
N SER A 28 -8.33 4.88 -39.32
CA SER A 28 -9.70 5.02 -39.82
C SER A 28 -10.51 6.05 -39.00
N ALA A 29 -11.59 6.59 -39.55
CA ALA A 29 -12.40 7.62 -38.88
C ALA A 29 -12.98 7.17 -37.53
N ASP A 30 -13.27 5.88 -37.38
CA ASP A 30 -13.76 5.29 -36.12
C ASP A 30 -12.65 5.18 -35.06
N GLU A 31 -11.41 4.89 -35.46
CA GLU A 31 -10.25 4.87 -34.57
C GLU A 31 -9.89 6.28 -34.08
N LEU A 32 -9.99 7.30 -34.95
CA LEU A 32 -9.76 8.69 -34.59
C LEU A 32 -10.85 9.25 -33.64
N SER A 33 -12.09 8.79 -33.80
CA SER A 33 -13.21 9.12 -32.91
C SER A 33 -13.06 8.46 -31.54
N ALA A 34 -12.66 7.18 -31.50
CA ALA A 34 -12.38 6.45 -30.27
C ALA A 34 -11.23 7.09 -29.46
N ASP A 35 -10.16 7.52 -30.14
CA ASP A 35 -9.01 8.21 -29.52
C ASP A 35 -9.44 9.56 -28.89
N ASN A 36 -10.30 10.32 -29.57
CA ASN A 36 -10.87 11.55 -29.01
C ASN A 36 -11.75 11.31 -27.78
N HIS A 37 -12.57 10.25 -27.77
CA HIS A 37 -13.37 9.90 -26.59
C HIS A 37 -12.49 9.50 -25.40
N PHE A 38 -11.45 8.71 -25.64
CA PHE A 38 -10.48 8.32 -24.62
C PHE A 38 -9.79 9.55 -24.01
N LYS A 39 -9.29 10.45 -24.86
CA LYS A 39 -8.64 11.69 -24.46
C LYS A 39 -9.57 12.61 -23.66
N ASN A 40 -10.83 12.73 -24.07
CA ASN A 40 -11.84 13.49 -23.33
C ASN A 40 -12.08 12.89 -21.94
N ALA A 41 -12.26 11.57 -21.85
CA ALA A 41 -12.42 10.88 -20.57
C ALA A 41 -11.21 11.08 -19.65
N TYR A 42 -9.99 11.01 -20.22
CA TYR A 42 -8.75 11.29 -19.50
C TYR A 42 -8.73 12.68 -18.88
N TYR A 43 -9.03 13.72 -19.66
CA TYR A 43 -9.02 15.10 -19.14
C TYR A 43 -10.11 15.36 -18.11
N VAL A 44 -11.31 14.79 -18.30
CA VAL A 44 -12.40 14.90 -17.32
C VAL A 44 -11.99 14.26 -16.00
N PHE A 45 -11.47 13.03 -16.02
CA PHE A 45 -11.04 12.33 -14.81
C PHE A 45 -9.90 13.07 -14.10
N ARG A 46 -8.90 13.55 -14.87
CA ARG A 46 -7.80 14.34 -14.33
C ARG A 46 -8.27 15.65 -13.71
N ALA A 47 -9.24 16.34 -14.34
CA ALA A 47 -9.80 17.59 -13.81
C ALA A 47 -10.53 17.36 -12.48
N LEU A 48 -11.30 16.28 -12.37
CA LEU A 48 -11.97 15.90 -11.12
C LEU A 48 -10.96 15.63 -9.99
N CYS A 49 -9.88 14.89 -10.27
CA CYS A 49 -8.83 14.62 -9.28
C CYS A 49 -8.11 15.90 -8.82
N LYS A 50 -7.93 16.88 -9.72
CA LYS A 50 -7.37 18.18 -9.35
C LYS A 50 -8.34 19.02 -8.50
N LEU A 51 -9.64 18.94 -8.80
CA LEU A 51 -10.67 19.64 -8.03
C LEU A 51 -10.81 19.08 -6.61
N SER A 52 -10.71 17.75 -6.43
CA SER A 52 -10.75 17.13 -5.09
C SER A 52 -9.54 17.50 -4.21
N ASP A 53 -8.45 17.93 -4.83
CA ASP A 53 -7.18 18.27 -4.19
C ASP A 53 -6.96 19.78 -3.99
N ARG A 54 -7.95 20.60 -4.35
CA ARG A 54 -7.86 22.05 -4.25
C ARG A 54 -7.83 22.53 -2.80
N ASP A 55 -6.98 23.51 -2.51
CA ASP A 55 -6.93 24.15 -1.19
C ASP A 55 -8.23 24.89 -0.86
N ILE A 56 -8.68 24.76 0.39
CA ILE A 56 -9.86 25.47 0.92
C ILE A 56 -9.41 26.88 1.29
N LYS A 57 -10.00 27.90 0.65
CA LYS A 57 -9.64 29.30 0.89
C LYS A 57 -10.16 29.81 2.22
N ASP A 58 -11.41 29.49 2.54
CA ASP A 58 -12.04 29.84 3.81
C ASP A 58 -11.90 28.67 4.81
N LYS A 59 -10.78 28.64 5.52
CA LYS A 59 -10.49 27.61 6.55
C LYS A 59 -11.33 27.78 7.82
N GLY A 60 -11.98 28.93 8.01
CA GLY A 60 -12.81 29.20 9.19
C GLY A 60 -14.21 28.58 9.07
N ASN A 61 -14.73 28.50 7.84
CA ASN A 61 -16.02 27.88 7.57
C ASN A 61 -15.90 26.39 7.24
N THR A 62 -16.14 25.53 8.22
CA THR A 62 -16.05 24.07 8.10
C THR A 62 -17.35 23.41 7.67
N ASP A 63 -18.45 24.16 7.50
CA ASP A 63 -19.74 23.60 7.08
C ASP A 63 -19.78 23.43 5.54
N PRO A 64 -19.91 22.19 5.04
CA PRO A 64 -20.02 21.93 3.60
C PRO A 64 -21.23 22.58 2.91
N LYS A 65 -22.26 22.98 3.67
CA LYS A 65 -23.46 23.62 3.09
C LYS A 65 -23.20 25.06 2.69
N THR A 66 -22.33 25.74 3.39
CA THR A 66 -22.06 27.18 3.23
C THR A 66 -20.71 27.41 2.53
N ASN A 67 -19.74 26.51 2.70
CA ASN A 67 -18.46 26.58 2.04
C ASN A 67 -18.49 25.91 0.65
N LEU A 68 -18.46 26.74 -0.40
CA LEU A 68 -18.50 26.28 -1.78
C LEU A 68 -17.28 25.42 -2.16
N ASP A 69 -16.09 25.73 -1.62
CA ASP A 69 -14.88 24.95 -1.88
C ASP A 69 -15.02 23.53 -1.32
N LEU A 70 -15.51 23.39 -0.08
CA LEU A 70 -15.80 22.08 0.54
C LEU A 70 -16.84 21.29 -0.27
N LYS A 71 -17.93 21.94 -0.66
CA LYS A 71 -18.98 21.32 -1.46
C LYS A 71 -18.45 20.82 -2.80
N SER A 72 -17.62 21.62 -3.48
CA SER A 72 -16.99 21.27 -4.75
C SER A 72 -16.07 20.05 -4.61
N ARG A 73 -15.27 19.99 -3.54
CA ARG A 73 -14.38 18.85 -3.27
C ARG A 73 -15.14 17.56 -2.98
N ILE A 74 -16.14 17.61 -2.10
CA ILE A 74 -16.99 16.45 -1.78
C ILE A 74 -17.69 15.95 -3.05
N PHE A 75 -18.24 16.85 -3.86
CA PHE A 75 -18.89 16.48 -5.11
C PHE A 75 -17.91 15.84 -6.10
N SER A 76 -16.70 16.39 -6.22
CA SER A 76 -15.65 15.83 -7.09
C SER A 76 -15.27 14.41 -6.64
N LEU A 77 -15.05 14.18 -5.34
CA LEU A 77 -14.74 12.85 -4.80
C LEU A 77 -15.89 11.85 -5.01
N ARG A 78 -17.15 12.29 -4.94
CA ARG A 78 -18.31 11.43 -5.25
C ARG A 78 -18.36 11.03 -6.72
N LEU A 79 -18.10 11.97 -7.63
CA LEU A 79 -18.04 11.66 -9.06
C LEU A 79 -16.89 10.72 -9.39
N ILE A 80 -15.72 10.93 -8.79
CA ILE A 80 -14.58 10.03 -8.94
C ILE A 80 -14.96 8.62 -8.47
N MET A 81 -15.54 8.48 -7.28
CA MET A 81 -16.01 7.20 -6.76
C MET A 81 -16.96 6.50 -7.73
N GLN A 82 -17.93 7.24 -8.30
CA GLN A 82 -18.86 6.69 -9.29
C GLN A 82 -18.14 6.20 -10.56
N ILE A 83 -17.14 6.94 -11.05
CA ILE A 83 -16.33 6.54 -12.21
C ILE A 83 -15.54 5.26 -11.90
N LEU A 84 -14.97 5.13 -10.70
CA LEU A 84 -14.24 3.93 -10.28
C LEU A 84 -15.18 2.72 -10.21
N GLN A 85 -16.36 2.88 -9.61
CA GLN A 85 -17.38 1.83 -9.50
C GLN A 85 -17.85 1.30 -10.85
N THR A 86 -18.03 2.18 -11.84
CA THR A 86 -18.50 1.82 -13.19
C THR A 86 -17.38 1.63 -14.20
N SER A 87 -16.12 1.55 -13.74
CA SER A 87 -14.96 1.49 -14.64
C SER A 87 -14.91 0.21 -15.48
N GLY A 88 -14.92 0.40 -16.80
CA GLY A 88 -14.71 -0.67 -17.77
C GLY A 88 -13.28 -1.24 -17.74
N PRO A 89 -13.02 -2.39 -18.39
CA PRO A 89 -11.70 -3.01 -18.41
C PRO A 89 -10.63 -2.08 -18.98
N ILE A 90 -10.95 -1.30 -20.03
CA ILE A 90 -10.01 -0.36 -20.67
C ILE A 90 -9.52 0.69 -19.67
N PHE A 91 -10.40 1.25 -18.85
CA PHE A 91 -10.03 2.21 -17.82
C PHE A 91 -9.15 1.57 -16.73
N ARG A 92 -9.44 0.30 -16.39
CA ARG A 92 -8.70 -0.44 -15.36
C ARG A 92 -7.31 -0.90 -15.79
N SER A 93 -7.10 -1.15 -17.08
CA SER A 93 -5.82 -1.63 -17.62
C SER A 93 -4.97 -0.56 -18.30
N SER A 94 -5.52 0.63 -18.56
CA SER A 94 -4.79 1.69 -19.25
C SER A 94 -3.75 2.36 -18.34
N GLU A 95 -2.49 2.36 -18.77
CA GLU A 95 -1.38 3.00 -18.05
C GLU A 95 -1.61 4.50 -17.82
N ASP A 96 -2.23 5.21 -18.76
CA ASP A 96 -2.53 6.64 -18.61
C ASP A 96 -3.48 6.93 -17.44
N PHE A 97 -4.56 6.14 -17.33
CA PHE A 97 -5.51 6.27 -16.22
C PHE A 97 -4.91 5.78 -14.92
N LEU A 98 -4.17 4.66 -14.93
CA LEU A 98 -3.45 4.17 -13.76
C LEU A 98 -2.45 5.21 -13.25
N GLN A 99 -1.78 5.95 -14.14
CA GLN A 99 -0.86 7.00 -13.77
C GLN A 99 -1.57 8.22 -13.14
N ILE A 100 -2.75 8.63 -13.63
CA ILE A 100 -3.56 9.65 -12.95
C ILE A 100 -4.00 9.17 -11.57
N ILE A 101 -4.43 7.91 -11.44
CA ILE A 101 -4.83 7.35 -10.15
C ILE A 101 -3.66 7.42 -9.17
N LYS A 102 -2.47 6.95 -9.59
CA LYS A 102 -1.26 6.97 -8.77
C LYS A 102 -0.85 8.39 -8.39
N THR A 103 -0.74 9.31 -9.34
CA THR A 103 -0.09 10.63 -9.13
C THR A 103 -1.05 11.74 -8.69
N ASN A 104 -2.34 11.65 -9.01
CA ASN A 104 -3.32 12.66 -8.67
C ASN A 104 -4.31 12.14 -7.62
N LEU A 105 -4.99 11.02 -7.89
CA LEU A 105 -6.05 10.56 -6.99
C LEU A 105 -5.49 10.11 -5.64
N CYS A 106 -4.49 9.23 -5.60
CA CYS A 106 -3.91 8.76 -4.34
C CYS A 106 -3.34 9.90 -3.49
N VAL A 107 -2.72 10.91 -4.13
CA VAL A 107 -2.27 12.13 -3.43
C VAL A 107 -3.44 12.91 -2.84
N SER A 108 -4.52 13.07 -3.61
CA SER A 108 -5.74 13.73 -3.14
C SER A 108 -6.37 12.96 -1.98
N LEU A 109 -6.45 11.63 -2.07
CA LEU A 109 -6.99 10.76 -1.02
C LEU A 109 -6.15 10.82 0.25
N SER A 110 -4.82 10.84 0.14
CA SER A 110 -3.94 10.97 1.31
C SER A 110 -4.18 12.28 2.07
N ARG A 111 -4.36 13.41 1.37
CA ARG A 111 -4.69 14.70 2.01
C ARG A 111 -6.09 14.72 2.62
N ASN A 112 -7.08 14.18 1.91
CA ASN A 112 -8.47 14.13 2.38
C ASN A 112 -8.66 13.12 3.52
N GLY A 113 -7.88 12.04 3.52
CA GLY A 113 -7.86 10.98 4.52
C GLY A 113 -7.21 11.37 5.85
N VAL A 114 -6.70 12.60 5.98
CA VAL A 114 -6.27 13.18 7.26
C VAL A 114 -6.99 14.51 7.56
N SER A 115 -8.07 14.79 6.84
CA SER A 115 -8.88 15.99 7.07
C SER A 115 -9.55 15.92 8.43
N SER A 116 -9.65 17.07 9.11
CA SER A 116 -10.45 17.21 10.33
C SER A 116 -11.96 17.23 10.06
N ILE A 117 -12.37 17.37 8.78
CA ILE A 117 -13.76 17.43 8.34
C ILE A 117 -14.23 16.01 8.02
N PRO A 118 -15.14 15.42 8.83
CA PRO A 118 -15.52 14.01 8.70
C PRO A 118 -16.11 13.64 7.33
N GLU A 119 -16.82 14.54 6.67
CA GLU A 119 -17.45 14.29 5.37
C GLU A 119 -16.41 14.10 4.26
N LEU A 120 -15.33 14.87 4.26
CA LEU A 120 -14.22 14.69 3.31
C LEU A 120 -13.46 13.41 3.59
N PHE A 121 -13.21 13.15 4.88
CA PHE A 121 -12.57 11.93 5.34
C PHE A 121 -13.35 10.68 4.90
N GLU A 122 -14.67 10.67 5.11
CA GLU A 122 -15.56 9.58 4.70
C GLU A 122 -15.51 9.34 3.18
N MET A 123 -15.55 10.40 2.36
CA MET A 123 -15.41 10.25 0.91
C MET A 123 -14.05 9.69 0.50
N ALA A 124 -12.98 10.00 1.24
CA ALA A 124 -11.67 9.43 0.99
C ALA A 124 -11.65 7.92 1.29
N LEU A 125 -12.29 7.49 2.39
CA LEU A 125 -12.43 6.08 2.73
C LEU A 125 -13.20 5.30 1.66
N PHE A 126 -14.32 5.84 1.16
CA PHE A 126 -15.09 5.18 0.10
C PHE A 126 -14.31 5.03 -1.20
N ASN A 127 -13.63 6.09 -1.65
CA ASN A 127 -12.77 6.00 -2.83
C ASN A 127 -11.65 4.98 -2.64
N PHE A 128 -11.06 4.90 -1.44
CA PHE A 128 -10.04 3.89 -1.14
C PHE A 128 -10.58 2.45 -1.26
N VAL A 129 -11.79 2.19 -0.75
CA VAL A 129 -12.42 0.86 -0.87
C VAL A 129 -12.63 0.49 -2.35
N GLU A 130 -13.06 1.43 -3.19
CA GLU A 130 -13.20 1.19 -4.63
C GLU A 130 -11.86 0.89 -5.32
N LEU A 131 -10.79 1.59 -4.93
CA LEU A 131 -9.44 1.32 -5.42
C LEU A 131 -8.95 -0.08 -5.00
N LEU A 132 -9.26 -0.49 -3.77
CA LEU A 132 -8.90 -1.80 -3.26
C LEU A 132 -9.64 -2.93 -3.98
N ASP A 133 -10.92 -2.74 -4.30
CA ASP A 133 -11.72 -3.73 -5.02
C ASP A 133 -11.29 -3.86 -6.49
N LYS A 134 -11.09 -2.74 -7.20
CA LYS A 134 -10.92 -2.75 -8.67
C LYS A 134 -9.48 -2.57 -9.17
N PHE A 135 -8.58 -2.00 -8.38
CA PHE A 135 -7.26 -1.55 -8.83
C PHE A 135 -6.09 -2.10 -8.01
N LYS A 136 -6.32 -2.97 -7.02
CA LYS A 136 -5.26 -3.47 -6.11
C LYS A 136 -4.04 -4.07 -6.79
N ALA A 137 -4.23 -4.74 -7.93
CA ALA A 137 -3.12 -5.34 -8.70
C ALA A 137 -2.09 -4.30 -9.16
N HIS A 138 -2.52 -3.06 -9.43
CA HIS A 138 -1.68 -2.00 -9.99
C HIS A 138 -1.23 -0.96 -8.95
N LEU A 139 -1.72 -1.04 -7.71
CA LEU A 139 -1.59 0.00 -6.68
C LEU A 139 -0.93 -0.49 -5.38
N LYS A 140 -0.09 -1.53 -5.42
CA LYS A 140 0.47 -2.14 -4.20
C LYS A 140 1.12 -1.11 -3.26
N ILE A 141 2.02 -0.28 -3.78
CA ILE A 141 2.73 0.75 -2.98
C ILE A 141 1.76 1.81 -2.45
N GLN A 142 0.85 2.27 -3.31
CA GLN A 142 -0.11 3.32 -2.95
C GLN A 142 -1.10 2.83 -1.87
N ILE A 143 -1.54 1.58 -1.96
CA ILE A 143 -2.38 0.93 -0.96
C ILE A 143 -1.62 0.83 0.36
N GLU A 144 -0.35 0.40 0.37
CA GLU A 144 0.45 0.32 1.61
C GLU A 144 0.49 1.68 2.33
N VAL A 145 0.82 2.73 1.58
CA VAL A 145 0.95 4.10 2.10
C VAL A 145 -0.40 4.61 2.63
N LEU A 146 -1.46 4.55 1.81
CA LEU A 146 -2.78 5.02 2.20
C LEU A 146 -3.37 4.21 3.36
N PHE A 147 -3.19 2.89 3.38
CA PHE A 147 -3.68 2.03 4.46
C PHE A 147 -3.00 2.40 5.79
N ARG A 148 -1.68 2.55 5.77
CA ARG A 148 -0.90 2.96 6.95
C ARG A 148 -1.24 4.38 7.43
N GLU A 149 -1.30 5.34 6.52
CA GLU A 149 -1.48 6.76 6.86
C GLU A 149 -2.91 7.10 7.24
N ILE A 150 -3.91 6.45 6.64
CA ILE A 150 -5.32 6.74 6.89
C ILE A 150 -5.88 5.82 7.96
N PHE A 151 -5.79 4.50 7.77
CA PHE A 151 -6.48 3.55 8.65
C PHE A 151 -5.70 3.31 9.94
N LEU A 152 -4.43 2.90 9.82
CA LEU A 152 -3.62 2.56 11.00
C LEU A 152 -3.33 3.81 11.85
N THR A 153 -2.86 4.89 11.23
CA THR A 153 -2.45 6.10 11.96
C THR A 153 -3.62 6.76 12.70
N ILE A 154 -4.82 6.85 12.10
CA ILE A 154 -6.00 7.46 12.75
C ILE A 154 -6.48 6.62 13.93
N LEU A 155 -6.35 5.29 13.88
CA LEU A 155 -6.68 4.44 15.02
C LEU A 155 -5.59 4.43 16.08
N GLU A 156 -4.31 4.52 15.71
CA GLU A 156 -3.19 4.55 16.67
C GLU A 156 -3.09 5.87 17.44
N THR A 157 -3.40 7.00 16.78
CA THR A 157 -3.19 8.33 17.34
C THR A 157 -4.29 8.70 18.35
N SER A 158 -3.91 9.27 19.49
CA SER A 158 -4.85 9.72 20.53
C SER A 158 -5.56 11.03 20.19
N THR A 159 -5.02 11.84 19.26
CA THR A 159 -5.60 13.12 18.84
C THR A 159 -6.77 12.99 17.86
N SER A 160 -7.00 11.80 17.29
CA SER A 160 -8.09 11.57 16.33
C SER A 160 -9.44 11.49 17.03
N SER A 161 -10.43 12.23 16.53
CA SER A 161 -11.75 12.25 17.15
C SER A 161 -12.48 10.91 17.04
N PHE A 162 -13.42 10.66 17.95
CA PHE A 162 -14.25 9.45 17.94
C PHE A 162 -14.89 9.19 16.57
N ARG A 163 -15.46 10.23 15.94
CA ARG A 163 -16.11 10.11 14.62
C ARG A 163 -15.16 9.58 13.55
N HIS A 164 -13.90 10.02 13.53
CA HIS A 164 -12.91 9.50 12.58
C HIS A 164 -12.57 8.04 12.87
N LYS A 165 -12.26 7.70 14.14
CA LYS A 165 -11.98 6.31 14.54
C LYS A 165 -13.14 5.37 14.22
N TRP A 166 -14.37 5.82 14.48
CA TRP A 166 -15.58 5.07 14.17
C TRP A 166 -15.73 4.78 12.68
N LEU A 167 -15.57 5.80 11.82
CA LEU A 167 -15.62 5.63 10.36
C LEU A 167 -14.54 4.67 9.86
N VAL A 168 -13.32 4.74 10.41
CA VAL A 168 -12.22 3.82 10.07
C VAL A 168 -12.57 2.39 10.46
N ILE A 169 -12.98 2.14 11.70
CA ILE A 169 -13.30 0.77 12.12
C ILE A 169 -14.46 0.20 11.29
N GLN A 170 -15.52 0.97 11.04
CA GLN A 170 -16.62 0.52 10.19
C GLN A 170 -16.16 0.15 8.78
N THR A 171 -15.23 0.92 8.21
CA THR A 171 -14.68 0.65 6.89
C THR A 171 -13.77 -0.58 6.92
N LEU A 172 -12.91 -0.70 7.94
CA LEU A 172 -12.06 -1.89 8.14
C LEU A 172 -12.90 -3.16 8.30
N THR A 173 -14.03 -3.11 9.00
CA THR A 173 -14.92 -4.28 9.12
C THR A 173 -15.40 -4.76 7.75
N LYS A 174 -15.69 -3.84 6.81
CA LYS A 174 -16.07 -4.21 5.44
C LYS A 174 -14.88 -4.78 4.66
N ILE A 175 -13.71 -4.15 4.77
CA ILE A 175 -12.49 -4.60 4.10
C ILE A 175 -12.08 -6.00 4.62
N CYS A 176 -12.15 -6.22 5.93
CA CYS A 176 -11.78 -7.47 6.59
C CYS A 176 -12.85 -8.56 6.51
N ALA A 177 -13.96 -8.31 5.81
CA ALA A 177 -14.94 -9.33 5.47
C ALA A 177 -14.62 -10.04 4.14
N ASP A 178 -13.62 -9.56 3.40
CA ASP A 178 -13.12 -10.20 2.18
C ASP A 178 -11.84 -10.99 2.47
N ALA A 179 -11.91 -12.30 2.30
CA ALA A 179 -10.79 -13.18 2.59
C ALA A 179 -9.58 -12.96 1.68
N GLN A 180 -9.80 -12.62 0.41
CA GLN A 180 -8.71 -12.37 -0.53
C GLN A 180 -7.95 -11.09 -0.15
N ILE A 181 -8.66 -10.05 0.30
CA ILE A 181 -8.00 -8.83 0.76
C ILE A 181 -7.09 -9.11 1.96
N ILE A 182 -7.56 -9.89 2.95
CA ILE A 182 -6.75 -10.25 4.12
C ILE A 182 -5.48 -10.99 3.73
N VAL A 183 -5.59 -11.96 2.82
CA VAL A 183 -4.44 -12.71 2.30
C VAL A 183 -3.51 -11.81 1.51
N ASP A 184 -4.05 -10.94 0.66
CA ASP A 184 -3.27 -9.96 -0.11
C ASP A 184 -2.52 -8.99 0.82
N LEU A 185 -3.12 -8.58 1.94
CA LEU A 185 -2.45 -7.73 2.92
C LEU A 185 -1.24 -8.44 3.54
N PHE A 186 -1.38 -9.72 3.86
CA PHE A 186 -0.28 -10.51 4.42
C PHE A 186 0.83 -10.79 3.39
N ILE A 187 0.47 -11.35 2.24
CA ILE A 187 1.44 -11.79 1.22
C ILE A 187 2.16 -10.61 0.59
N ASN A 188 1.46 -9.53 0.23
CA ASN A 188 2.08 -8.43 -0.51
C ASN A 188 2.92 -7.50 0.38
N TYR A 189 2.65 -7.41 1.68
CA TYR A 189 3.27 -6.43 2.57
C TYR A 189 4.11 -7.06 3.68
N ASP A 190 3.52 -7.95 4.48
CA ASP A 190 4.22 -8.58 5.61
C ASP A 190 5.29 -9.57 5.10
N CYS A 191 4.98 -10.35 4.07
CA CYS A 191 5.91 -11.28 3.43
C CYS A 191 6.80 -10.64 2.35
N SER A 192 7.18 -9.37 2.51
CA SER A 192 8.07 -8.63 1.60
C SER A 192 9.16 -7.91 2.38
N MET A 193 10.41 -8.02 1.94
CA MET A 193 11.56 -7.35 2.58
C MET A 193 11.54 -5.81 2.44
N ARG A 194 10.73 -5.26 1.53
CA ARG A 194 10.73 -3.81 1.21
C ARG A 194 9.51 -3.06 1.72
N SER A 195 8.44 -3.77 2.07
CA SER A 195 7.17 -3.19 2.52
C SER A 195 7.03 -3.26 4.03
N GLY A 196 6.22 -2.38 4.63
CA GLY A 196 5.92 -2.47 6.05
C GLY A 196 4.99 -3.66 6.41
N ASN A 197 4.97 -4.06 7.68
CA ASN A 197 4.03 -5.07 8.20
C ASN A 197 2.63 -4.47 8.38
N VAL A 198 1.84 -4.44 7.30
CA VAL A 198 0.50 -3.82 7.30
C VAL A 198 -0.50 -4.72 8.01
N PHE A 199 -0.47 -6.03 7.77
CA PHE A 199 -1.43 -6.97 8.36
C PHE A 199 -1.19 -7.14 9.86
N GLU A 200 0.07 -7.34 10.29
CA GLU A 200 0.42 -7.40 11.71
C GLU A 200 -0.04 -6.15 12.47
N ARG A 201 0.26 -4.96 11.93
CA ARG A 201 -0.16 -3.69 12.55
C ARG A 201 -1.68 -3.55 12.59
N LEU A 202 -2.38 -3.95 11.53
CA LEU A 202 -3.85 -3.97 11.53
C LEU A 202 -4.41 -4.79 12.70
N VAL A 203 -3.90 -6.00 12.92
CA VAL A 203 -4.32 -6.88 14.02
C VAL A 203 -4.02 -6.23 15.38
N ILE A 204 -2.82 -5.66 15.56
CA ILE A 204 -2.43 -4.97 16.80
C ILE A 204 -3.37 -3.80 17.10
N VAL A 205 -3.65 -2.96 16.11
CA VAL A 205 -4.48 -1.77 16.25
C VAL A 205 -5.93 -2.14 16.57
N LEU A 206 -6.49 -3.14 15.88
CA LEU A 206 -7.83 -3.65 16.18
C LEU A 206 -7.91 -4.29 17.58
N SER A 207 -6.86 -5.00 18.01
CA SER A 207 -6.75 -5.54 19.37
C SER A 207 -6.74 -4.44 20.43
N ARG A 208 -5.97 -3.36 20.22
CA ARG A 208 -5.98 -2.19 21.10
C ARG A 208 -7.36 -1.50 21.16
N ALA A 209 -8.05 -1.42 20.03
CA ALA A 209 -9.41 -0.88 19.97
C ALA A 209 -10.40 -1.77 20.76
N ALA A 210 -10.31 -3.09 20.61
CA ALA A 210 -11.14 -4.06 21.34
C ALA A 210 -10.90 -4.04 22.86
N GLN A 211 -9.64 -3.84 23.29
CA GLN A 211 -9.27 -3.72 24.70
C GLN A 211 -9.70 -2.37 25.32
N GLY A 212 -9.97 -1.36 24.49
CA GLY A 212 -10.42 -0.04 24.94
C GLY A 212 -9.38 0.77 25.68
N ARG A 213 -8.09 0.45 25.54
CA ARG A 213 -6.98 1.24 26.14
C ARG A 213 -6.93 2.69 25.64
N GLN A 214 -7.62 3.01 24.55
CA GLN A 214 -7.66 4.35 23.96
C GLN A 214 -8.76 5.25 24.53
N ALA A 215 -9.67 4.72 25.35
CA ALA A 215 -10.88 5.43 25.74
C ALA A 215 -10.66 6.44 26.88
N GLU A 216 -9.74 6.15 27.81
CA GLU A 216 -9.37 7.05 28.90
C GLU A 216 -8.76 8.38 28.37
N GLU A 217 -8.09 8.33 27.21
CA GLU A 217 -7.40 9.48 26.61
C GLU A 217 -8.32 10.39 25.77
N LEU A 218 -9.48 9.91 25.33
CA LEU A 218 -10.35 10.61 24.36
C LEU A 218 -11.49 11.43 24.98
N GLY A 219 -11.74 11.29 26.29
CA GLY A 219 -12.91 11.89 26.95
C GLY A 219 -14.25 11.43 26.36
N CYS A 220 -14.27 10.24 25.75
CA CYS A 220 -15.43 9.67 25.07
C CYS A 220 -16.53 9.27 26.07
N SER A 221 -17.79 9.24 25.63
CA SER A 221 -18.84 8.64 26.46
C SER A 221 -18.62 7.13 26.61
N GLN A 222 -19.06 6.55 27.74
CA GLN A 222 -18.97 5.11 27.98
C GLN A 222 -19.65 4.28 26.87
N LEU A 223 -20.70 4.82 26.24
CA LEU A 223 -21.41 4.18 25.13
C LEU A 223 -20.57 4.16 23.84
N GLU A 224 -19.93 5.28 23.50
CA GLU A 224 -19.05 5.37 22.32
C GLU A 224 -17.83 4.47 22.45
N GLU A 225 -17.23 4.43 23.64
CA GLU A 225 -16.17 3.48 23.97
C GLU A 225 -16.64 2.03 23.80
N HIS A 226 -17.79 1.67 24.37
CA HIS A 226 -18.35 0.34 24.25
C HIS A 226 -18.56 -0.04 22.77
N ASN A 227 -19.11 0.86 21.97
CA ASN A 227 -19.33 0.65 20.55
C ASN A 227 -18.01 0.40 19.80
N LEU A 228 -16.96 1.19 20.10
CA LEU A 228 -15.65 1.03 19.47
C LEU A 228 -15.01 -0.32 19.84
N ARG A 229 -15.10 -0.72 21.11
CA ARG A 229 -14.61 -2.02 21.59
C ARG A 229 -15.31 -3.17 20.88
N MET A 230 -16.64 -3.13 20.83
CA MET A 230 -17.45 -4.17 20.18
C MET A 230 -17.13 -4.28 18.69
N LYS A 231 -16.97 -3.15 17.99
CA LYS A 231 -16.62 -3.15 16.56
C LYS A 231 -15.18 -3.60 16.30
N GLY A 232 -14.23 -3.25 17.17
CA GLY A 232 -12.87 -3.79 17.11
C GLY A 232 -12.84 -5.31 17.22
N LEU A 233 -13.60 -5.87 18.17
CA LEU A 233 -13.73 -7.32 18.35
C LEU A 233 -14.41 -7.99 17.16
N GLU A 234 -15.50 -7.42 16.64
CA GLU A 234 -16.20 -7.92 15.45
C GLU A 234 -15.25 -7.99 14.24
N CYS A 235 -14.40 -6.98 14.06
CA CYS A 235 -13.41 -6.94 12.99
C CYS A 235 -12.37 -8.08 13.13
N LEU A 236 -11.83 -8.29 14.34
CA LEU A 236 -10.90 -9.39 14.61
C LEU A 236 -11.53 -10.76 14.37
N VAL A 237 -12.78 -10.94 14.78
CA VAL A 237 -13.53 -12.17 14.52
C VAL A 237 -13.77 -12.36 13.02
N SER A 238 -14.04 -11.28 12.27
CA SER A 238 -14.16 -11.32 10.81
C SER A 238 -12.87 -11.80 10.15
N ILE A 239 -11.72 -11.24 10.55
CA ILE A 239 -10.40 -11.66 10.05
C ILE A 239 -10.20 -13.17 10.28
N LEU A 240 -10.46 -13.65 11.51
CA LEU A 240 -10.32 -15.07 11.83
C LEU A 240 -11.26 -15.95 11.00
N LYS A 241 -12.52 -15.54 10.82
CA LYS A 241 -13.48 -16.27 9.97
C LYS A 241 -13.00 -16.34 8.52
N CYS A 242 -12.53 -15.23 7.97
CA CYS A 242 -12.01 -15.17 6.60
C CYS A 242 -10.76 -16.05 6.42
N MET A 243 -9.85 -16.06 7.39
CA MET A 243 -8.67 -16.94 7.34
C MET A 243 -9.04 -18.42 7.41
N VAL A 244 -10.03 -18.77 8.25
CA VAL A 244 -10.56 -20.14 8.31
C VAL A 244 -11.25 -20.50 7.00
N GLU A 245 -12.08 -19.62 6.45
CA GLU A 245 -12.75 -19.83 5.16
C GLU A 245 -11.76 -20.06 4.03
N TRP A 246 -10.77 -19.18 3.89
CA TRP A 246 -9.74 -19.29 2.86
C TRP A 246 -8.88 -20.56 3.00
N SER A 247 -8.56 -20.96 4.23
CA SER A 247 -7.75 -22.16 4.47
C SER A 247 -8.50 -23.48 4.31
N LYS A 248 -9.85 -23.49 4.31
CA LYS A 248 -10.63 -24.74 4.12
C LYS A 248 -10.23 -25.46 2.84
N ASP A 249 -10.03 -24.73 1.75
CA ASP A 249 -9.66 -25.30 0.45
C ASP A 249 -8.25 -25.91 0.46
N LEU A 250 -7.37 -25.50 1.39
CA LEU A 250 -6.05 -26.10 1.59
C LEU A 250 -6.09 -27.40 2.42
N TYR A 251 -7.09 -27.55 3.29
CA TYR A 251 -7.23 -28.73 4.15
C TYR A 251 -8.17 -29.80 3.59
N VAL A 252 -8.91 -29.52 2.50
CA VAL A 252 -9.67 -30.53 1.76
C VAL A 252 -8.71 -31.36 0.90
N ASN A 253 -7.96 -32.25 1.56
CA ASN A 253 -7.24 -33.33 0.89
C ASN A 253 -8.27 -34.33 0.31
N PRO A 254 -8.23 -34.66 -1.00
CA PRO A 254 -9.04 -35.74 -1.59
C PRO A 254 -8.75 -37.13 -0.99
N HIS A 255 -7.63 -37.28 -0.27
CA HIS A 255 -7.14 -38.54 0.27
C HIS A 255 -7.39 -38.76 1.77
N LEU A 256 -8.16 -37.90 2.43
CA LEU A 256 -8.72 -38.22 3.74
C LEU A 256 -10.19 -38.65 3.61
N GLN A 257 -10.43 -39.69 2.80
CA GLN A 257 -11.47 -40.64 3.15
C GLN A 257 -11.01 -41.33 4.44
N SER A 258 -11.30 -40.69 5.57
CA SER A 258 -11.31 -41.38 6.85
C SER A 258 -12.30 -42.53 6.71
N ASN A 259 -11.78 -43.75 6.84
CA ASN A 259 -12.53 -45.00 6.96
C ASN A 259 -13.36 -45.01 8.27
N LEU A 260 -14.30 -44.09 8.39
CA LEU A 260 -15.40 -44.16 9.33
C LEU A 260 -16.65 -44.25 8.47
N GLY A 261 -17.06 -45.49 8.23
CA GLY A 261 -18.26 -45.79 7.46
C GLY A 261 -19.46 -45.04 8.04
N PRO A 262 -20.42 -44.61 7.19
CA PRO A 262 -21.69 -44.13 7.70
C PRO A 262 -22.37 -45.34 8.35
N ASP A 263 -22.53 -45.30 9.67
CA ASP A 263 -23.34 -46.26 10.39
C ASP A 263 -24.69 -46.41 9.68
N SER A 264 -24.91 -47.65 9.25
CA SER A 264 -26.09 -48.15 8.59
C SER A 264 -27.35 -47.81 9.40
N LYS A 265 -28.24 -47.02 8.83
CA LYS A 265 -29.67 -47.08 9.22
C LYS A 265 -30.24 -48.38 8.65
N PRO A 266 -31.01 -49.15 9.44
CA PRO A 266 -31.46 -50.47 9.03
C PRO A 266 -32.58 -50.36 7.98
N LEU A 267 -32.52 -51.26 6.99
CA LEU A 267 -33.56 -51.52 6.00
C LEU A 267 -34.52 -52.59 6.51
N ASN A 268 -35.83 -52.30 6.44
CA ASN A 268 -36.98 -53.17 6.11
C ASN A 268 -38.27 -52.46 6.58
N GLU A 269 -39.42 -52.44 5.89
CA GLU A 269 -40.00 -53.38 4.94
C GLU A 269 -41.17 -52.71 4.16
N ASN A 270 -41.33 -53.13 2.89
CA ASN A 270 -42.58 -53.39 2.15
C ASN A 270 -43.68 -52.33 1.93
N GLY A 271 -43.96 -52.06 0.64
CA GLY A 271 -45.32 -52.21 0.11
C GLY A 271 -45.91 -51.09 -0.77
N TYR A 272 -46.08 -51.43 -2.06
CA TYR A 272 -47.15 -51.04 -2.99
C TYR A 272 -47.03 -49.80 -3.92
N ASP A 273 -47.37 -50.10 -5.18
CA ASP A 273 -47.59 -49.31 -6.40
C ASP A 273 -48.24 -47.92 -6.24
N HIS A 274 -47.86 -46.96 -7.07
CA HIS A 274 -48.71 -46.50 -8.19
C HIS A 274 -48.01 -45.54 -9.16
N ASP A 275 -48.23 -45.81 -10.43
CA ASP A 275 -47.94 -45.02 -11.62
C ASP A 275 -48.76 -43.72 -11.67
N SER A 276 -48.17 -42.58 -12.06
CA SER A 276 -48.80 -41.57 -12.95
C SER A 276 -47.97 -40.29 -13.16
N ASN A 277 -47.79 -40.00 -14.45
CA ASN A 277 -47.54 -38.71 -15.08
C ASN A 277 -48.11 -37.47 -14.36
N ARG A 278 -47.26 -36.45 -14.18
CA ARG A 278 -47.69 -35.05 -14.34
C ARG A 278 -46.55 -34.11 -14.72
N SER A 279 -46.57 -33.69 -15.98
CA SER A 279 -45.86 -32.53 -16.51
C SER A 279 -46.36 -31.24 -15.85
N SER A 280 -45.47 -30.31 -15.51
CA SER A 280 -45.55 -28.90 -15.97
C SER A 280 -44.42 -28.02 -15.41
N SER A 281 -43.79 -27.29 -16.34
CA SER A 281 -43.28 -25.91 -16.21
C SER A 281 -42.06 -25.60 -15.34
N GLY A 282 -41.03 -25.02 -15.96
CA GLY A 282 -39.95 -24.35 -15.22
C GLY A 282 -38.73 -23.95 -16.06
N TYR A 283 -38.86 -22.86 -16.81
CA TYR A 283 -37.83 -21.86 -17.11
C TYR A 283 -36.38 -22.32 -17.41
N VAL A 284 -35.99 -22.16 -18.67
CA VAL A 284 -34.58 -22.10 -19.10
C VAL A 284 -33.98 -20.78 -18.65
N GLY A 285 -33.26 -20.80 -17.53
CA GLY A 285 -32.41 -19.70 -17.07
C GLY A 285 -30.99 -19.86 -17.63
N SER A 286 -30.66 -19.01 -18.60
CA SER A 286 -29.31 -18.87 -19.14
C SER A 286 -28.36 -18.33 -18.05
N GLY A 287 -27.55 -19.22 -17.48
CA GLY A 287 -26.52 -18.91 -16.51
C GLY A 287 -25.24 -18.44 -17.21
N MET A 288 -25.04 -17.13 -17.19
CA MET A 288 -23.84 -16.42 -17.59
C MET A 288 -22.59 -17.02 -16.93
N ARG A 289 -21.68 -17.60 -17.71
CA ARG A 289 -20.33 -17.96 -17.26
C ARG A 289 -19.58 -16.67 -16.92
N ARG A 290 -19.33 -16.43 -15.63
CA ARG A 290 -18.32 -15.46 -15.21
C ARG A 290 -16.96 -16.08 -15.49
N THR A 291 -16.15 -15.36 -16.23
CA THR A 291 -14.73 -15.62 -16.42
C THR A 291 -14.02 -15.33 -15.11
N ASP A 292 -13.82 -16.37 -14.30
CA ASP A 292 -12.94 -16.32 -13.15
C ASP A 292 -11.49 -16.40 -13.64
N SER A 293 -10.80 -15.27 -13.63
CA SER A 293 -9.33 -15.26 -13.58
C SER A 293 -8.92 -15.61 -12.14
N SER A 294 -9.15 -16.88 -11.76
CA SER A 294 -8.60 -17.46 -10.55
C SER A 294 -7.26 -18.11 -10.90
N THR A 295 -6.19 -17.58 -10.31
CA THR A 295 -4.89 -18.26 -10.31
C THR A 295 -5.08 -19.57 -9.55
N SER A 296 -5.28 -20.65 -10.28
CA SER A 296 -5.47 -21.99 -9.72
C SER A 296 -4.16 -22.43 -9.07
N ILE A 297 -4.13 -22.43 -7.73
CA ILE A 297 -2.99 -22.93 -6.96
C ILE A 297 -3.02 -24.45 -7.06
N ASN A 298 -2.10 -25.03 -7.83
CA ASN A 298 -1.90 -26.48 -7.89
C ASN A 298 -1.38 -26.99 -6.54
N SER A 299 -2.08 -27.99 -5.99
CA SER A 299 -1.93 -28.55 -4.64
C SER A 299 -0.60 -29.24 -4.34
N SER A 300 0.31 -29.37 -5.31
CA SER A 300 1.67 -29.91 -5.11
C SER A 300 2.75 -28.84 -4.92
N GLN A 301 2.45 -27.56 -5.19
CA GLN A 301 3.36 -26.42 -5.01
C GLN A 301 3.09 -25.63 -3.72
N SER A 302 2.05 -25.97 -2.95
CA SER A 302 1.62 -25.21 -1.78
C SER A 302 2.58 -25.32 -0.58
N SER A 303 3.23 -26.47 -0.37
CA SER A 303 4.14 -26.65 0.78
C SER A 303 5.46 -25.89 0.64
N GLU A 304 6.02 -25.78 -0.57
CA GLU A 304 7.25 -25.02 -0.82
C GLU A 304 7.00 -23.51 -0.68
N ASN A 305 5.91 -23.00 -1.27
CA ASN A 305 5.56 -21.59 -1.19
C ASN A 305 5.23 -21.14 0.26
N ILE A 306 4.64 -22.00 1.11
CA ILE A 306 4.35 -21.66 2.52
C ILE A 306 5.66 -21.54 3.33
N ASN A 307 6.59 -22.49 3.14
CA ASN A 307 7.89 -22.42 3.79
C ASN A 307 8.68 -21.18 3.32
N ASP A 308 8.56 -20.80 2.06
CA ASP A 308 9.18 -19.59 1.52
C ASP A 308 8.64 -18.33 2.19
N PHE A 309 7.33 -18.21 2.41
CA PHE A 309 6.74 -17.05 3.10
C PHE A 309 7.14 -16.96 4.57
N GLU A 310 7.22 -18.10 5.28
CA GLU A 310 7.68 -18.13 6.66
C GLU A 310 9.16 -17.74 6.76
N LEU A 311 10.01 -18.27 5.88
CA LEU A 311 11.43 -17.91 5.81
C LEU A 311 11.64 -16.44 5.48
N ILE A 312 10.88 -15.89 4.51
CA ILE A 312 10.93 -14.46 4.18
C ILE A 312 10.53 -13.63 5.39
N ARG A 313 9.47 -14.01 6.11
CA ARG A 313 9.03 -13.28 7.31
C ARG A 313 10.07 -13.34 8.43
N GLN A 314 10.60 -14.52 8.75
CA GLN A 314 11.65 -14.65 9.78
C GLN A 314 12.89 -13.83 9.40
N ARG A 315 13.29 -13.87 8.13
CA ARG A 315 14.41 -13.06 7.60
C ARG A 315 14.12 -11.57 7.74
N LYS A 316 12.89 -11.13 7.46
CA LYS A 316 12.44 -9.74 7.60
C LYS A 316 12.48 -9.29 9.06
N GLU A 317 11.97 -10.09 10.00
CA GLU A 317 11.99 -9.77 11.43
C GLU A 317 13.43 -9.60 11.95
N LEU A 318 14.35 -10.48 11.54
CA LEU A 318 15.78 -10.33 11.85
C LEU A 318 16.34 -9.03 11.24
N PHE A 319 15.98 -8.70 10.00
CA PHE A 319 16.45 -7.50 9.32
C PHE A 319 15.94 -6.22 9.98
N GLU A 320 14.65 -6.14 10.32
CA GLU A 320 14.05 -5.00 11.02
C GLU A 320 14.69 -4.77 12.39
N LYS A 321 14.96 -5.85 13.13
CA LYS A 321 15.72 -5.77 14.39
C LYS A 321 17.15 -5.26 14.17
N GLY A 322 17.79 -5.67 13.07
CA GLY A 322 19.11 -5.16 12.71
C GLY A 322 19.11 -3.66 12.39
N ILE A 323 18.07 -3.15 11.71
CA ILE A 323 17.85 -1.72 11.47
C ILE A 323 17.60 -0.98 12.79
N GLU A 324 16.81 -1.54 13.70
CA GLU A 324 16.58 -0.93 15.01
C GLU A 324 17.88 -0.80 15.81
N LEU A 325 18.68 -1.86 15.85
CA LEU A 325 20.00 -1.84 16.49
C LEU A 325 20.95 -0.85 15.80
N PHE A 326 20.92 -0.75 14.47
CA PHE A 326 21.70 0.23 13.71
C PHE A 326 21.32 1.66 14.10
N ASN A 327 20.03 1.95 14.20
CA ASN A 327 19.49 3.26 14.56
C ASN A 327 19.75 3.63 16.03
N GLN A 328 20.10 2.66 16.88
CA GLN A 328 20.58 2.92 18.24
C GLN A 328 22.11 3.04 18.30
N ASN A 329 22.81 2.16 17.58
CA ASN A 329 24.25 2.11 17.53
C ASN A 329 24.72 1.39 16.25
N ILE A 330 25.39 2.14 15.38
CA ILE A 330 25.82 1.64 14.08
C ILE A 330 26.63 0.35 14.14
N LYS A 331 27.60 0.24 15.07
CA LYS A 331 28.47 -0.94 15.17
C LYS A 331 27.66 -2.17 15.53
N LYS A 332 26.80 -2.06 16.54
CA LYS A 332 25.91 -3.16 16.95
C LYS A 332 24.96 -3.59 15.83
N GLY A 333 24.39 -2.64 15.09
CA GLY A 333 23.49 -2.93 13.98
C GLY A 333 24.19 -3.64 12.82
N LEU A 334 25.35 -3.12 12.38
CA LEU A 334 26.13 -3.75 11.31
C LEU A 334 26.63 -5.14 11.71
N ASP A 335 27.20 -5.28 12.90
CA ASP A 335 27.69 -6.58 13.39
C ASP A 335 26.55 -7.60 13.48
N TYR A 336 25.36 -7.19 13.93
CA TYR A 336 24.18 -8.06 13.98
C TYR A 336 23.71 -8.47 12.57
N LEU A 337 23.64 -7.53 11.62
CA LEU A 337 23.22 -7.81 10.24
C LEU A 337 24.22 -8.75 9.53
N ILE A 338 25.52 -8.59 9.81
CA ILE A 338 26.58 -9.44 9.29
C ILE A 338 26.52 -10.85 9.90
N ASP A 339 26.37 -10.96 11.22
CA ASP A 339 26.24 -12.25 11.92
C ASP A 339 25.03 -13.07 11.43
N LYS A 340 23.93 -12.39 11.08
CA LYS A 340 22.74 -13.02 10.52
C LYS A 340 22.80 -13.28 9.01
N ASN A 341 23.94 -13.04 8.36
CA ASN A 341 24.12 -13.17 6.91
C ASN A 341 23.09 -12.35 6.10
N LEU A 342 22.68 -11.20 6.65
CA LEU A 342 21.76 -10.25 6.01
C LEU A 342 22.51 -9.15 5.26
N LEU A 343 23.77 -8.91 5.63
CA LEU A 343 24.67 -7.95 5.04
C LEU A 343 26.08 -8.54 4.98
N ASN A 344 26.79 -8.36 3.87
CA ASN A 344 28.19 -8.75 3.80
C ASN A 344 29.07 -7.71 4.51
N ASN A 345 30.26 -8.13 4.93
CA ASN A 345 31.19 -7.25 5.63
C ASN A 345 32.02 -6.34 4.70
N GLU A 346 31.73 -6.31 3.41
CA GLU A 346 32.46 -5.50 2.43
C GLU A 346 31.97 -4.04 2.44
N PRO A 347 32.88 -3.05 2.34
CA PRO A 347 32.52 -1.63 2.35
C PRO A 347 31.49 -1.24 1.27
N GLU A 348 31.56 -1.87 0.10
CA GLU A 348 30.67 -1.66 -1.03
C GLU A 348 29.24 -2.12 -0.74
N ASP A 349 29.09 -3.25 -0.05
CA ASP A 349 27.78 -3.79 0.33
C ASP A 349 27.14 -2.96 1.45
N ILE A 350 27.95 -2.47 2.40
CA ILE A 350 27.49 -1.55 3.45
C ILE A 350 27.05 -0.21 2.84
N ALA A 351 27.80 0.31 1.87
CA ALA A 351 27.42 1.51 1.12
C ALA A 351 26.11 1.32 0.34
N GLN A 352 25.96 0.18 -0.34
CA GLN A 352 24.73 -0.16 -1.07
C GLN A 352 23.54 -0.30 -0.11
N PHE A 353 23.75 -0.83 1.09
CA PHE A 353 22.75 -0.89 2.15
C PHE A 353 22.30 0.51 2.59
N PHE A 354 23.22 1.46 2.77
CA PHE A 354 22.86 2.85 3.11
C PHE A 354 22.02 3.52 2.03
N HIS A 355 22.35 3.33 0.75
CA HIS A 355 21.54 3.86 -0.36
C HIS A 355 20.18 3.20 -0.46
N SER A 356 20.12 1.87 -0.34
CA SER A 356 18.90 1.08 -0.56
C SER A 356 17.86 1.27 0.54
N TYR A 357 18.30 1.54 1.78
CA TYR A 357 17.44 1.63 2.96
C TYR A 357 17.49 3.01 3.64
N GLN A 358 17.86 4.07 2.91
CA GLN A 358 17.99 5.45 3.41
C GLN A 358 16.74 6.03 4.10
N ASP A 359 15.56 5.47 3.84
CA ASP A 359 14.29 5.92 4.43
C ASP A 359 13.98 5.22 5.78
N LEU A 360 14.62 4.08 6.06
CA LEU A 360 14.48 3.31 7.30
C LEU A 360 15.63 3.58 8.28
N LEU A 361 16.79 3.94 7.76
CA LEU A 361 17.99 4.23 8.55
C LEU A 361 18.03 5.70 9.00
N ASP A 362 18.53 5.95 10.21
CA ASP A 362 18.72 7.31 10.71
C ASP A 362 19.84 8.01 9.92
N LYS A 363 19.45 9.07 9.20
CA LYS A 363 20.34 9.88 8.37
C LYS A 363 21.46 10.55 9.15
N THR A 364 21.24 10.82 10.44
CA THR A 364 22.26 11.39 11.33
C THR A 364 23.34 10.35 11.59
N ILE A 365 22.96 9.12 11.90
CA ILE A 365 23.88 8.01 12.15
C ILE A 365 24.68 7.64 10.90
N ILE A 366 24.04 7.65 9.72
CA ILE A 366 24.76 7.49 8.44
C ILE A 366 25.77 8.62 8.25
N GLY A 367 25.37 9.87 8.49
CA GLY A 367 26.26 11.03 8.34
C GLY A 367 27.48 10.94 9.24
N ASP A 368 27.27 10.63 10.52
CA ASP A 368 28.33 10.46 11.50
C ASP A 368 29.29 9.34 11.09
N CYS A 369 28.76 8.19 10.66
CA CYS A 369 29.54 7.05 10.15
C CYS A 369 30.45 7.43 8.98
N LEU A 370 29.88 8.05 7.94
CA LEU A 370 30.64 8.42 6.75
C LEU A 370 31.67 9.51 7.07
N GLY A 371 31.42 10.31 8.10
CA GLY A 371 32.30 11.37 8.56
C GLY A 371 33.44 10.90 9.48
N GLU A 372 33.46 9.68 9.99
CA GLU A 372 34.50 9.24 10.95
C GLU A 372 35.91 9.11 10.33
N ASP A 373 36.95 9.26 11.16
CA ASP A 373 38.36 9.20 10.71
C ASP A 373 38.96 7.78 10.67
N ASP A 374 38.19 6.77 11.05
CA ASP A 374 38.64 5.38 11.05
C ASP A 374 38.82 4.83 9.63
N LYS A 375 39.82 3.95 9.45
CA LYS A 375 40.13 3.32 8.15
C LYS A 375 38.91 2.64 7.50
N ARG A 376 38.13 1.88 8.29
CA ARG A 376 36.92 1.17 7.80
C ARG A 376 35.82 2.14 7.39
N HIS A 377 35.56 3.17 8.21
CA HIS A 377 34.55 4.19 7.91
C HIS A 377 34.92 5.00 6.65
N LYS A 378 36.20 5.31 6.45
CA LYS A 378 36.69 5.92 5.21
C LYS A 378 36.45 5.05 3.99
N GLN A 379 36.72 3.74 4.07
CA GLN A 379 36.45 2.83 2.95
C GLN A 379 34.95 2.80 2.59
N ILE A 380 34.08 2.73 3.59
CA ILE A 380 32.61 2.79 3.40
C ILE A 380 32.21 4.13 2.76
N MET A 381 32.78 5.24 3.23
CA MET A 381 32.50 6.57 2.69
C MET A 381 32.94 6.72 1.23
N TYR A 382 34.09 6.17 0.86
CA TYR A 382 34.55 6.17 -0.52
C TYR A 382 33.60 5.35 -1.40
N ALA A 383 33.29 4.11 -0.99
CA ALA A 383 32.36 3.25 -1.72
C ALA A 383 30.96 3.88 -1.86
N TYR A 384 30.46 4.53 -0.82
CA TYR A 384 29.17 5.24 -0.83
C TYR A 384 29.13 6.38 -1.84
N ILE A 385 30.19 7.20 -1.89
CA ILE A 385 30.27 8.33 -2.82
C ILE A 385 30.51 7.85 -4.25
N ASP A 386 31.30 6.80 -4.45
CA ASP A 386 31.62 6.28 -5.77
C ASP A 386 30.40 5.61 -6.44
N GLN A 387 29.45 5.10 -5.65
CA GLN A 387 28.15 4.62 -6.14
C GLN A 387 27.20 5.73 -6.60
N LEU A 388 27.50 7.01 -6.33
CA LEU A 388 26.71 8.13 -6.83
C LEU A 388 27.17 8.56 -8.23
N ASP A 389 26.23 8.54 -9.16
CA ASP A 389 26.42 9.07 -10.51
C ASP A 389 26.11 10.58 -10.55
N PHE A 390 27.07 11.38 -11.03
CA PHE A 390 26.96 12.82 -11.19
C PHE A 390 27.14 13.28 -12.65
N THR A 391 27.16 12.36 -13.61
CA THR A 391 27.37 12.68 -15.02
C THR A 391 26.28 13.63 -15.53
N GLN A 392 26.69 14.70 -16.22
CA GLN A 392 25.80 15.74 -16.77
C GLN A 392 24.96 16.49 -15.73
N MET A 393 25.32 16.42 -14.45
CA MET A 393 24.65 17.19 -13.41
C MET A 393 25.36 18.51 -13.15
N GLU A 394 24.60 19.60 -13.06
CA GLU A 394 25.15 20.85 -12.51
C GLU A 394 25.60 20.65 -11.05
N PHE A 395 26.63 21.37 -10.63
CA PHE A 395 27.23 21.24 -9.30
C PHE A 395 26.20 21.27 -8.16
N LEU A 396 25.25 22.22 -8.19
CA LEU A 396 24.21 22.32 -7.16
C LEU A 396 23.25 21.13 -7.16
N ALA A 397 22.95 20.54 -8.33
CA ALA A 397 22.12 19.35 -8.43
C ALA A 397 22.85 18.11 -7.90
N ALA A 398 24.14 17.97 -8.24
CA ALA A 398 25.00 16.90 -7.72
C ALA A 398 25.14 17.00 -6.19
N LEU A 399 25.38 18.21 -5.66
CA LEU A 399 25.48 18.44 -4.22
C LEU A 399 24.18 18.11 -3.49
N ARG A 400 23.02 18.47 -4.06
CA ARG A 400 21.71 18.08 -3.51
C ARG A 400 21.50 16.57 -3.52
N LYS A 401 21.93 15.88 -4.59
CA LYS A 401 21.86 14.41 -4.70
C LYS A 401 22.75 13.74 -3.65
N PHE A 402 23.98 14.23 -3.49
CA PHE A 402 24.93 13.75 -2.48
C PHE A 402 24.37 13.86 -1.06
N LEU A 403 23.82 15.03 -0.71
CA LEU A 403 23.28 15.31 0.63
C LEU A 403 21.86 14.76 0.88
N ALA A 404 21.26 14.04 -0.09
CA ALA A 404 19.91 13.51 0.07
C ALA A 404 19.86 12.29 1.02
N GLY A 405 20.93 11.49 1.05
CA GLY A 405 20.97 10.20 1.75
C GLY A 405 21.33 10.27 3.23
N PHE A 406 21.99 11.32 3.69
CA PHE A 406 22.45 11.47 5.08
C PHE A 406 22.35 12.91 5.56
N ARG A 407 22.54 13.14 6.86
CA ARG A 407 22.62 14.48 7.45
C ARG A 407 24.08 14.84 7.67
N LEU A 408 24.51 16.01 7.19
CA LEU A 408 25.88 16.49 7.38
C LEU A 408 26.24 16.56 8.89
N PRO A 409 27.40 16.01 9.30
CA PRO A 409 27.91 16.14 10.66
C PRO A 409 28.19 17.61 11.02
N GLY A 410 28.26 17.90 12.32
CA GLY A 410 28.52 19.27 12.82
C GLY A 410 30.00 19.63 12.86
N GLU A 411 30.90 18.65 12.89
CA GLU A 411 32.33 18.85 13.05
C GLU A 411 33.01 19.18 11.72
N ALA A 412 33.70 20.32 11.66
CA ALA A 412 34.32 20.83 10.42
C ALA A 412 35.25 19.80 9.73
N GLN A 413 36.01 19.02 10.50
CA GLN A 413 36.90 17.99 9.96
C GLN A 413 36.15 16.86 9.22
N LYS A 414 34.97 16.47 9.71
CA LYS A 414 34.14 15.44 9.07
C LYS A 414 33.54 15.96 7.77
N ILE A 415 33.08 17.21 7.79
CA ILE A 415 32.53 17.90 6.61
C ILE A 415 33.60 18.01 5.52
N ASP A 416 34.79 18.48 5.86
CA ASP A 416 35.90 18.67 4.91
C ASP A 416 36.22 17.38 4.17
N ARG A 417 36.35 16.26 4.89
CA ARG A 417 36.60 14.94 4.30
C ARG A 417 35.51 14.49 3.32
N LEU A 418 34.25 14.68 3.69
CA LEU A 418 33.10 14.35 2.83
C LEU A 418 33.08 15.22 1.56
N MET A 419 33.38 16.50 1.71
CA MET A 419 33.41 17.46 0.60
C MET A 419 34.60 17.21 -0.33
N GLU A 420 35.76 16.82 0.19
CA GLU A 420 36.94 16.47 -0.60
C GLU A 420 36.65 15.26 -1.51
N LYS A 421 36.12 14.16 -0.95
CA LYS A 421 35.77 12.97 -1.74
C LYS A 421 34.62 13.25 -2.72
N PHE A 422 33.63 14.06 -2.34
CA PHE A 422 32.57 14.52 -3.25
C PHE A 422 33.14 15.32 -4.43
N ALA A 423 34.04 16.29 -4.17
CA ALA A 423 34.64 17.11 -5.21
C ALA A 423 35.45 16.26 -6.20
N GLY A 424 36.25 15.31 -5.69
CA GLY A 424 36.98 14.35 -6.53
C GLY A 424 36.03 13.57 -7.44
N ARG A 425 34.97 12.99 -6.87
CA ARG A 425 33.99 12.21 -7.64
C ARG A 425 33.21 13.06 -8.66
N PHE A 426 32.86 14.30 -8.31
CA PHE A 426 32.17 15.20 -9.22
C PHE A 426 33.02 15.52 -10.46
N CYS A 427 34.31 15.80 -10.27
CA CYS A 427 35.27 16.05 -11.35
C CYS A 427 35.51 14.80 -12.20
N GLU A 428 35.58 13.60 -11.61
CA GLU A 428 35.69 12.34 -12.36
C GLU A 428 34.49 12.10 -13.30
N CYS A 429 33.27 12.40 -12.83
CA CYS A 429 32.05 12.24 -13.59
C CYS A 429 31.82 13.35 -14.63
N ASN A 430 32.51 14.49 -14.49
CA ASN A 430 32.38 15.69 -15.32
C ASN A 430 33.78 16.26 -15.64
N PRO A 431 34.58 15.54 -16.48
CA PRO A 431 35.97 15.88 -16.78
C PRO A 431 36.17 17.13 -17.64
#